data_AF-A0A9X7W091-F1
#
_entry.id   AF-A0A9X7W091-F1
#
_cell.length_a   1.000
_cell.length_b   1.000
_cell.length_c   1.000
_cell.angle_alpha   90.00
_cell.angle_beta   90.00
_cell.angle_gamma   90.00
#
_symmetry.space_group_name_H-M   'P 1'
#
loop_
_entity.id
_entity.type
_entity.pdbx_description
1 polymer ?
#
loop_
_entity_poly.entity_id
_entity_poly.type
_entity_poly.pdbx_seq_one_letter_code
_entity_poly.pdbx_strand_id
1 'polypeptide(L)'
;MSFKSALKQLFLDDIFSRQKTIERESNLSVANLDSEIPSKPNINAVHGTVSISEGKVLVTDPKNDGSYATVIVPDNEMVRVFVNGERVQGEVVVTQSSEIDIKCSSVEPSVLHDVIVSDDALSVSVNVSVVIGAELCLKDSIPSRHLKLVVEETHLYPPPASPQVILDLLAKNGYSGTIDYPAVNRLCNVHGSQQEVVLRGIAPKPGRPSRLRLSASVVAEHAPVFCTVKYRRVSIGHTCAVLDPESTGMPGVNVYGLPILPSSPPKKLPNVGDGVIVVGDNIVAVREGRLTFRKHLIDVMPEMVFESDVSAVNGEIQFNGNITICGSIRKGATVRATGTVTVYGGIETSSVFSGQGVFVREGIHGSNVVSGHQQILYEDLTPLLNRMIPELKRFRDEYALMVVHAKKRFDARITIPKIPAILFEKRHQNLEKMFERFSHTYSNELGEIDKSYRELKELVETTWTCDRGYKVTQHDSEVILNKFMEFNEKIKFSQNQLPTVKATHVTSSTIRSVGNIIIERSCYSSTLESGNTVSVQKTLVGGFVTARKSIYVNELGNLSGVETSVRVTEPLGFIRVKLNHINTLFEIAGRRRRTYNTERDIRYGGVSHD
;
A
#
# COMPACT_ATOMS: atom_id res chain seq x y z
N MET A 1 22.24 5.06 -17.34
CA MET A 1 23.49 5.77 -17.72
C MET A 1 23.28 6.37 -19.10
N SER A 2 23.87 7.54 -19.39
CA SER A 2 23.72 8.22 -20.69
C SER A 2 24.97 9.04 -20.99
N PHE A 3 25.29 9.19 -22.29
CA PHE A 3 26.53 9.75 -22.84
C PHE A 3 26.93 11.12 -22.25
N LYS A 4 25.94 11.89 -21.76
CA LYS A 4 26.11 13.20 -21.11
C LYS A 4 26.98 13.20 -19.84
N SER A 5 27.27 12.04 -19.23
CA SER A 5 28.15 11.95 -18.05
C SER A 5 29.65 11.91 -18.38
N ALA A 6 30.04 11.55 -19.61
CA ALA A 6 31.46 11.45 -19.99
C ALA A 6 32.08 12.81 -20.35
N LEU A 7 31.29 13.72 -20.92
CA LEU A 7 31.74 15.04 -21.36
C LEU A 7 31.95 16.06 -20.23
N LYS A 8 31.62 15.72 -18.99
CA LYS A 8 31.68 16.64 -17.84
C LYS A 8 33.00 16.59 -17.04
N GLN A 9 34.02 15.93 -17.58
CA GLN A 9 35.27 15.61 -16.87
C GLN A 9 36.54 16.05 -17.61
N LEU A 10 36.42 17.01 -18.54
CA LEU A 10 37.52 17.50 -19.39
C LEU A 10 37.71 19.03 -19.42
N PHE A 11 36.90 19.79 -18.68
CA PHE A 11 36.92 21.27 -18.66
C PHE A 11 36.65 21.83 -17.26
N LEU A 12 37.32 21.28 -16.24
CA LEU A 12 37.14 21.71 -14.83
C LEU A 12 38.42 21.61 -13.98
N ASP A 13 39.59 21.67 -14.61
CA ASP A 13 40.91 21.71 -13.95
C ASP A 13 41.86 22.71 -14.65
N ASP A 14 41.41 23.97 -14.83
CA ASP A 14 42.32 25.13 -14.85
C ASP A 14 41.53 26.43 -14.51
N ILE A 15 42.25 27.54 -14.28
CA ILE A 15 41.73 28.86 -13.94
C ILE A 15 41.04 28.92 -12.55
N PHE A 16 41.69 28.39 -11.52
CA PHE A 16 41.39 28.74 -10.12
C PHE A 16 42.62 28.98 -9.24
N SER A 17 43.46 29.97 -9.59
CA SER A 17 44.25 30.72 -8.60
C SER A 17 44.66 32.10 -9.12
N ARG A 18 44.40 33.15 -8.33
CA ARG A 18 44.82 34.54 -8.62
C ARG A 18 45.36 35.20 -7.34
N GLN A 19 46.47 35.92 -7.50
CA GLN A 19 47.00 37.03 -6.66
C GLN A 19 47.89 36.77 -5.42
N LYS A 20 48.77 37.78 -5.21
CA LYS A 20 49.75 38.07 -4.13
C LYS A 20 51.01 37.18 -4.17
N THR A 21 52.24 37.73 -4.21
CA THR A 21 52.88 38.73 -3.31
C THR A 21 53.93 39.54 -4.13
N ILE A 22 53.88 40.89 -4.21
CA ILE A 22 54.60 41.92 -3.41
C ILE A 22 56.15 41.75 -3.38
N GLU A 23 56.86 42.82 -3.83
CA GLU A 23 58.22 43.36 -3.53
C GLU A 23 59.35 42.40 -3.04
N ARG A 24 60.64 42.54 -3.41
CA ARG A 24 61.48 43.76 -3.39
C ARG A 24 62.91 43.50 -3.97
N GLU A 25 63.65 44.55 -4.37
CA GLU A 25 65.13 44.79 -4.32
C GLU A 25 66.17 43.64 -4.55
N SER A 26 67.37 43.80 -5.17
CA SER A 26 68.08 44.97 -5.76
C SER A 26 69.36 44.55 -6.56
N ASN A 27 69.97 45.51 -7.28
CA ASN A 27 71.41 45.67 -7.60
C ASN A 27 72.23 44.57 -8.31
N LEU A 28 72.81 44.93 -9.47
CA LEU A 28 74.28 44.98 -9.69
C LEU A 28 74.63 45.80 -10.96
N SER A 29 75.92 46.10 -11.19
CA SER A 29 76.35 47.36 -11.85
C SER A 29 77.37 47.25 -12.98
N VAL A 30 77.18 48.09 -14.01
CA VAL A 30 78.17 48.88 -14.80
C VAL A 30 79.42 48.18 -15.37
N ALA A 31 79.56 48.26 -16.71
CA ALA A 31 80.85 48.43 -17.38
C ALA A 31 80.66 49.21 -18.71
N ASN A 32 81.40 50.31 -18.90
CA ASN A 32 81.54 51.00 -20.19
C ASN A 32 82.84 50.56 -20.89
N LEU A 33 82.91 50.70 -22.21
CA LEU A 33 84.17 50.79 -22.96
C LEU A 33 83.93 51.46 -24.32
N ASP A 34 84.69 52.51 -24.61
CA ASP A 34 84.52 53.40 -25.77
C ASP A 34 85.41 53.01 -26.97
N SER A 35 85.00 53.35 -28.20
CA SER A 35 85.90 53.49 -29.36
C SER A 35 85.32 54.35 -30.51
N GLU A 36 86.18 55.12 -31.18
CA GLU A 36 85.86 56.12 -32.22
C GLU A 36 86.47 55.72 -33.59
N ILE A 37 86.28 56.33 -34.79
CA ILE A 37 85.52 57.50 -35.35
C ILE A 37 85.56 57.35 -36.92
N PRO A 38 84.87 58.13 -37.79
CA PRO A 38 83.59 58.87 -37.75
C PRO A 38 82.64 58.46 -38.93
N SER A 39 81.54 59.19 -39.19
CA SER A 39 81.44 60.11 -40.37
C SER A 39 80.02 60.49 -40.86
N LYS A 40 79.87 61.79 -41.22
CA LYS A 40 78.81 62.44 -42.02
C LYS A 40 77.41 62.63 -41.38
N PRO A 41 76.62 63.65 -41.82
CA PRO A 41 75.57 64.26 -41.00
C PRO A 41 74.14 63.72 -41.24
N ASN A 42 73.27 63.96 -40.25
CA ASN A 42 71.87 63.51 -40.19
C ASN A 42 70.96 63.96 -41.34
N ILE A 43 70.09 63.04 -41.74
CA ILE A 43 68.68 63.32 -42.05
C ILE A 43 67.85 62.41 -41.14
N ASN A 44 66.93 62.96 -40.35
CA ASN A 44 66.22 62.17 -39.34
C ASN A 44 65.22 61.20 -39.98
N ALA A 45 65.36 59.91 -39.66
CA ALA A 45 64.41 58.85 -40.03
C ALA A 45 63.09 58.95 -39.24
N VAL A 46 61.98 58.70 -39.92
CA VAL A 46 60.63 58.68 -39.34
C VAL A 46 60.00 57.33 -39.65
N HIS A 47 59.70 56.54 -38.61
CA HIS A 47 59.07 55.22 -38.76
C HIS A 47 57.59 55.33 -39.11
N GLY A 48 57.09 54.34 -39.85
CA GLY A 48 55.66 54.17 -40.07
C GLY A 48 54.95 53.72 -38.79
N THR A 49 53.65 54.05 -38.68
CA THR A 49 52.80 53.63 -37.55
C THR A 49 51.45 53.14 -38.02
N VAL A 50 50.85 52.23 -37.25
CA VAL A 50 49.51 51.68 -37.47
C VAL A 50 48.68 51.78 -36.19
N SER A 51 47.39 52.06 -36.35
CA SER A 51 46.39 52.22 -35.27
C SER A 51 45.03 51.68 -35.71
N ILE A 52 44.16 51.39 -34.74
CA ILE A 52 42.73 51.09 -34.98
C ILE A 52 41.91 52.19 -34.33
N SER A 53 40.98 52.76 -35.09
CA SER A 53 39.99 53.74 -34.61
C SER A 53 38.66 53.44 -35.27
N GLU A 54 37.58 53.33 -34.48
CA GLU A 54 36.24 52.97 -34.97
C GLU A 54 36.25 51.67 -35.81
N GLY A 55 37.08 50.70 -35.42
CA GLY A 55 37.25 49.43 -36.13
C GLY A 55 37.99 49.50 -37.48
N LYS A 56 38.47 50.68 -37.90
CA LYS A 56 39.26 50.85 -39.14
C LYS A 56 40.76 50.88 -38.83
N VAL A 57 41.54 50.16 -39.63
CA VAL A 57 43.00 50.18 -39.55
C VAL A 57 43.54 51.39 -40.32
N LEU A 58 44.24 52.28 -39.63
CA LEU A 58 44.94 53.42 -40.23
C LEU A 58 46.44 53.15 -40.23
N VAL A 59 47.05 53.11 -41.42
CA VAL A 59 48.50 52.91 -41.62
C VAL A 59 49.13 54.20 -42.13
N THR A 60 50.33 54.52 -41.66
CA THR A 60 51.15 55.66 -42.09
C THR A 60 52.52 55.15 -42.52
N ASP A 61 52.95 55.52 -43.73
CA ASP A 61 54.25 55.08 -44.27
C ASP A 61 55.44 55.88 -43.71
N PRO A 62 56.62 55.24 -43.58
CA PRO A 62 57.85 55.88 -43.10
C PRO A 62 58.41 56.93 -44.07
N LYS A 63 59.33 57.76 -43.56
CA LYS A 63 60.11 58.74 -44.34
C LYS A 63 61.58 58.69 -43.94
N ASN A 64 62.47 59.03 -44.88
CA ASN A 64 63.93 59.07 -44.69
C ASN A 64 64.48 57.76 -44.10
N ASP A 65 64.38 56.65 -44.84
CA ASP A 65 64.86 55.31 -44.45
C ASP A 65 64.29 54.72 -43.13
N GLY A 66 63.17 55.24 -42.66
CA GLY A 66 62.42 54.65 -41.55
C GLY A 66 61.84 53.27 -41.88
N SER A 67 61.82 52.36 -40.90
CA SER A 67 61.09 51.09 -41.00
C SER A 67 59.56 51.27 -41.08
N TYR A 68 58.90 50.36 -41.81
CA TYR A 68 57.44 50.20 -41.85
C TYR A 68 56.86 49.65 -40.54
N ALA A 69 55.53 49.74 -40.40
CA ALA A 69 54.79 49.21 -39.27
C ALA A 69 54.37 47.74 -39.48
N THR A 70 54.14 47.01 -38.39
CA THR A 70 53.62 45.65 -38.41
C THR A 70 52.33 45.49 -37.61
N VAL A 71 51.47 44.59 -38.08
CA VAL A 71 50.27 44.12 -37.38
C VAL A 71 50.50 42.66 -36.96
N ILE A 72 50.33 42.38 -35.67
CA ILE A 72 50.40 41.04 -35.09
C ILE A 72 48.97 40.52 -34.95
N VAL A 73 48.59 39.63 -35.86
CA VAL A 73 47.28 38.97 -35.89
C VAL A 73 47.28 37.81 -34.88
N PRO A 74 46.40 37.81 -33.86
CA PRO A 74 46.27 36.72 -32.91
C PRO A 74 45.70 35.47 -33.58
N ASP A 75 46.14 34.29 -33.14
CA ASP A 75 45.65 33.03 -33.67
C ASP A 75 44.30 32.68 -33.02
N ASN A 76 43.21 33.08 -33.67
CA ASN A 76 41.83 32.86 -33.25
C ASN A 76 40.93 32.67 -34.48
N GLU A 77 40.25 31.52 -34.59
CA GLU A 77 39.40 31.19 -35.76
C GLU A 77 38.21 32.15 -35.96
N MET A 78 37.79 32.85 -34.90
CA MET A 78 36.65 33.76 -34.90
C MET A 78 36.97 35.17 -35.45
N VAL A 79 38.25 35.49 -35.69
CA VAL A 79 38.70 36.76 -36.29
C VAL A 79 39.58 36.47 -37.50
N ARG A 80 39.17 36.99 -38.66
CA ARG A 80 39.82 36.71 -39.96
C ARG A 80 40.31 38.02 -40.57
N VAL A 81 41.62 38.20 -40.57
CA VAL A 81 42.31 39.34 -41.17
C VAL A 81 42.71 38.99 -42.59
N PHE A 82 42.38 39.89 -43.52
CA PHE A 82 42.80 39.85 -44.91
C PHE A 82 43.61 41.11 -45.22
N VAL A 83 44.75 40.95 -45.89
CA VAL A 83 45.59 42.06 -46.36
C VAL A 83 45.78 41.90 -47.86
N ASN A 84 45.38 42.91 -48.64
CA ASN A 84 45.35 42.88 -50.11
C ASN A 84 44.62 41.64 -50.69
N GLY A 85 43.60 41.16 -49.97
CA GLY A 85 42.79 39.98 -50.33
C GLY A 85 43.31 38.63 -49.79
N GLU A 86 44.57 38.53 -49.37
CA GLU A 86 45.12 37.28 -48.81
C GLU A 86 44.87 37.18 -47.30
N ARG A 87 44.49 35.99 -46.81
CA ARG A 87 44.29 35.74 -45.37
C ARG A 87 45.66 35.63 -44.68
N VAL A 88 45.88 36.41 -43.63
CA VAL A 88 47.16 36.47 -42.91
C VAL A 88 47.03 36.08 -41.43
N GLN A 89 48.12 35.56 -40.86
CA GLN A 89 48.28 35.18 -39.44
C GLN A 89 49.72 35.52 -39.00
N GLY A 90 49.94 35.79 -37.71
CA GLY A 90 51.27 36.17 -37.19
C GLY A 90 51.59 37.65 -37.38
N GLU A 91 52.88 38.00 -37.47
CA GLU A 91 53.33 39.38 -37.67
C GLU A 91 53.46 39.72 -39.17
N VAL A 92 52.75 40.76 -39.60
CA VAL A 92 52.57 41.14 -41.01
C VAL A 92 52.99 42.60 -41.20
N VAL A 93 53.86 42.88 -42.18
CA VAL A 93 54.22 44.26 -42.55
C VAL A 93 53.07 44.90 -43.34
N VAL A 94 52.70 46.14 -42.99
CA VAL A 94 51.62 46.89 -43.64
C VAL A 94 52.10 48.24 -44.17
N THR A 95 51.48 48.71 -45.26
CA THR A 95 51.78 50.00 -45.91
C THR A 95 50.52 50.86 -45.97
N GLN A 96 50.67 52.16 -46.22
CA GLN A 96 49.55 53.07 -46.46
C GLN A 96 48.75 52.71 -47.74
N SER A 97 49.34 51.92 -48.64
CA SER A 97 48.67 51.35 -49.83
C SER A 97 48.00 49.99 -49.61
N SER A 98 48.06 49.42 -48.42
CA SER A 98 47.52 48.09 -48.12
C SER A 98 46.02 48.15 -47.80
N GLU A 99 45.19 47.38 -48.49
CA GLU A 99 43.79 47.18 -48.14
C GLU A 99 43.67 46.13 -47.04
N ILE A 100 43.05 46.47 -45.89
CA ILE A 100 42.97 45.60 -44.71
C ILE A 100 41.51 45.42 -44.30
N ASP A 101 41.00 44.20 -44.43
CA ASP A 101 39.63 43.81 -44.08
C ASP A 101 39.68 42.82 -42.91
N ILE A 102 38.90 43.06 -41.85
CA ILE A 102 38.91 42.24 -40.64
C ILE A 102 37.48 41.83 -40.30
N LYS A 103 37.21 40.52 -40.42
CA LYS A 103 35.90 39.93 -40.18
C LYS A 103 35.89 39.19 -38.86
N CYS A 104 35.07 39.69 -37.92
CA CYS A 104 34.82 39.08 -36.63
C CYS A 104 33.48 38.34 -36.66
N SER A 105 33.36 37.25 -35.90
CA SER A 105 32.12 36.46 -35.82
C SER A 105 31.18 36.97 -34.73
N SER A 106 29.88 36.81 -34.93
CA SER A 106 28.85 37.05 -33.91
C SER A 106 27.82 35.92 -33.86
N VAL A 107 27.13 35.81 -32.73
CA VAL A 107 26.07 34.83 -32.43
C VAL A 107 24.86 35.59 -31.90
N GLU A 108 23.72 35.46 -32.58
CA GLU A 108 22.49 36.14 -32.18
C GLU A 108 21.87 35.53 -30.91
N PRO A 109 21.40 36.35 -29.95
CA PRO A 109 20.68 35.86 -28.78
C PRO A 109 19.27 35.35 -29.16
N SER A 110 18.78 34.34 -28.43
CA SER A 110 17.44 33.79 -28.66
C SER A 110 16.77 33.26 -27.39
N VAL A 111 15.44 33.11 -27.41
CA VAL A 111 14.66 32.59 -26.28
C VAL A 111 13.86 31.37 -26.73
N LEU A 112 14.24 30.21 -26.23
CA LEU A 112 13.58 28.94 -26.50
C LEU A 112 12.43 28.72 -25.52
N HIS A 113 11.30 28.24 -26.04
CA HIS A 113 10.08 27.98 -25.29
C HIS A 113 9.68 26.52 -25.53
N ASP A 114 9.60 25.73 -24.46
CA ASP A 114 9.17 24.32 -24.48
C ASP A 114 7.95 24.11 -23.58
N VAL A 115 7.07 23.17 -23.92
CA VAL A 115 5.77 22.97 -23.27
C VAL A 115 5.62 21.54 -22.78
N ILE A 116 5.43 21.41 -21.46
CA ILE A 116 5.35 20.12 -20.78
C ILE A 116 3.98 20.02 -20.12
N VAL A 117 3.13 19.14 -20.66
CA VAL A 117 1.83 18.78 -20.07
C VAL A 117 2.04 17.68 -19.03
N SER A 118 1.36 17.75 -17.90
CA SER A 118 1.43 16.69 -16.88
C SER A 118 0.72 15.40 -17.31
N ASP A 119 1.16 14.24 -16.80
CA ASP A 119 0.63 12.91 -17.15
C ASP A 119 -0.90 12.76 -16.92
N ASP A 120 -1.45 13.54 -15.98
CA ASP A 120 -2.89 13.60 -15.67
C ASP A 120 -3.68 14.59 -16.54
N ALA A 121 -3.00 15.31 -17.45
CA ALA A 121 -3.50 16.42 -18.25
C ALA A 121 -4.21 17.53 -17.43
N LEU A 122 -3.87 17.72 -16.15
CA LEU A 122 -4.41 18.79 -15.31
C LEU A 122 -3.56 20.06 -15.27
N SER A 123 -2.34 20.05 -15.81
CA SER A 123 -1.49 21.25 -15.86
C SER A 123 -0.63 21.33 -17.11
N VAL A 124 -0.35 22.56 -17.54
CA VAL A 124 0.66 22.89 -18.56
C VAL A 124 1.76 23.69 -17.91
N SER A 125 2.99 23.17 -18.00
CA SER A 125 4.21 23.92 -17.70
C SER A 125 4.81 24.50 -18.96
N VAL A 126 5.38 25.70 -18.85
CA VAL A 126 6.26 26.26 -19.89
C VAL A 126 7.67 26.36 -19.31
N ASN A 127 8.64 25.88 -20.06
CA ASN A 127 10.07 26.03 -19.81
C ASN A 127 10.62 27.10 -20.75
N VAL A 128 11.11 28.21 -20.19
CA VAL A 128 11.80 29.26 -20.93
C VAL A 128 13.30 29.09 -20.74
N SER A 129 14.05 29.06 -21.83
CA SER A 129 15.50 28.92 -21.83
C SER A 129 16.15 29.98 -22.71
N VAL A 130 16.90 30.88 -22.09
CA VAL A 130 17.56 32.02 -22.73
C VAL A 130 18.96 31.63 -23.23
N VAL A 131 19.21 31.90 -24.49
CA VAL A 131 20.53 31.81 -25.13
C VAL A 131 21.09 33.23 -25.25
N ILE A 132 22.18 33.48 -24.53
CA ILE A 132 22.93 34.74 -24.61
C ILE A 132 23.77 34.70 -25.90
N GLY A 133 23.71 35.77 -26.68
CA GLY A 133 24.53 35.97 -27.87
C GLY A 133 25.87 36.62 -27.53
N ALA A 134 26.78 36.66 -28.50
CA ALA A 134 28.07 37.29 -28.34
C ALA A 134 28.52 37.91 -29.66
N GLU A 135 29.09 39.11 -29.62
CA GLU A 135 29.73 39.77 -30.74
C GLU A 135 31.20 40.03 -30.39
N LEU A 136 32.09 39.92 -31.37
CA LEU A 136 33.52 40.15 -31.19
C LEU A 136 33.91 41.46 -31.87
N CYS A 137 34.37 42.42 -31.08
CA CYS A 137 34.82 43.72 -31.56
C CYS A 137 36.35 43.83 -31.47
N LEU A 138 36.96 44.54 -32.42
CA LEU A 138 38.36 44.97 -32.29
C LEU A 138 38.46 46.11 -31.28
N LYS A 139 39.48 46.07 -30.43
CA LYS A 139 39.80 47.18 -29.53
C LYS A 139 40.56 48.27 -30.28
N ASP A 140 40.07 49.50 -30.20
CA ASP A 140 40.78 50.69 -30.68
C ASP A 140 42.15 50.84 -29.98
N SER A 141 43.12 51.40 -30.71
CA SER A 141 44.53 51.40 -30.32
C SER A 141 45.27 52.64 -30.80
N ILE A 142 46.16 53.16 -29.94
CA ILE A 142 47.04 54.29 -30.27
C ILE A 142 48.06 53.90 -31.37
N PRO A 143 48.52 54.88 -32.19
CA PRO A 143 49.52 54.62 -33.22
C PRO A 143 50.79 53.97 -32.67
N SER A 144 51.10 52.78 -33.18
CA SER A 144 52.26 51.97 -32.81
C SER A 144 53.03 51.51 -34.04
N ARG A 145 54.33 51.26 -33.89
CA ARG A 145 55.14 50.57 -34.91
C ARG A 145 54.83 49.07 -34.99
N HIS A 146 54.45 48.46 -33.87
CA HIS A 146 54.04 47.06 -33.76
C HIS A 146 52.68 47.01 -33.06
N LEU A 147 51.62 46.65 -33.78
CA LEU A 147 50.26 46.62 -33.25
C LEU A 147 49.75 45.19 -33.13
N LYS A 148 49.56 44.72 -31.89
CA LYS A 148 48.84 43.47 -31.62
C LYS A 148 47.35 43.72 -31.63
N LEU A 149 46.60 43.01 -32.49
CA LEU A 149 45.15 43.08 -32.46
C LEU A 149 44.63 42.48 -31.14
N VAL A 150 43.79 43.23 -30.44
CA VAL A 150 43.07 42.77 -29.25
C VAL A 150 41.58 42.74 -29.60
N VAL A 151 40.93 41.64 -29.23
CA VAL A 151 39.52 41.37 -29.50
C VAL A 151 38.80 41.37 -28.16
N GLU A 152 37.69 42.06 -28.05
CA GLU A 152 36.84 42.11 -26.86
C GLU A 152 35.47 41.52 -27.19
N GLU A 153 34.93 40.70 -26.29
CA GLU A 153 33.63 40.04 -26.43
C GLU A 153 32.53 40.90 -25.77
N THR A 154 31.52 41.27 -26.55
CA THR A 154 30.31 41.95 -26.07
C THR A 154 29.15 40.96 -26.05
N HIS A 155 28.69 40.59 -24.85
CA HIS A 155 27.53 39.73 -24.69
C HIS A 155 26.24 40.46 -25.09
N LEU A 156 25.47 39.85 -25.99
CA LEU A 156 24.17 40.32 -26.45
C LEU A 156 23.07 39.57 -25.69
N TYR A 157 22.22 40.30 -24.97
CA TYR A 157 21.06 39.73 -24.30
C TYR A 157 19.81 39.87 -25.17
N PRO A 158 18.94 38.85 -25.26
CA PRO A 158 17.68 39.01 -25.98
C PRO A 158 16.75 39.96 -25.21
N PRO A 159 15.84 40.66 -25.91
CA PRO A 159 14.83 41.49 -25.24
C PRO A 159 13.92 40.63 -24.34
N PRO A 160 13.41 41.18 -23.22
CA PRO A 160 12.53 40.44 -22.31
C PRO A 160 11.27 39.97 -23.05
N ALA A 161 10.90 38.71 -22.85
CA ALA A 161 9.79 38.10 -23.57
C ALA A 161 8.46 38.74 -23.16
N SER A 162 7.64 39.15 -24.13
CA SER A 162 6.29 39.65 -23.86
C SER A 162 5.41 38.50 -23.33
N PRO A 163 4.59 38.71 -22.27
CA PRO A 163 3.61 37.73 -21.80
C PRO A 163 2.68 37.20 -22.91
N GLN A 164 2.41 38.00 -23.95
CA GLN A 164 1.61 37.59 -25.09
C GLN A 164 2.23 36.41 -25.85
N VAL A 165 3.56 36.32 -25.95
CA VAL A 165 4.24 35.19 -26.63
C VAL A 165 3.87 33.85 -25.97
N ILE A 166 3.81 33.82 -24.63
CA ILE A 166 3.45 32.61 -23.87
C ILE A 166 1.94 32.33 -23.99
N LEU A 167 1.10 33.37 -23.96
CA LEU A 167 -0.36 33.23 -24.10
C LEU A 167 -0.77 32.74 -25.50
N ASP A 168 -0.19 33.30 -26.56
CA ASP A 168 -0.41 32.90 -27.96
C ASP A 168 0.08 31.47 -28.20
N LEU A 169 1.20 31.08 -27.59
CA LEU A 169 1.75 29.73 -27.67
C LEU A 169 0.82 28.70 -26.98
N LEU A 170 0.23 29.05 -25.82
CA LEU A 170 -0.80 28.22 -25.19
C LEU A 170 -2.06 28.09 -26.06
N ALA A 171 -2.54 29.20 -26.62
CA ALA A 171 -3.74 29.23 -27.46
C ALA A 171 -3.55 28.45 -28.78
N LYS A 172 -2.40 28.62 -29.44
CA LYS A 172 -2.04 27.93 -30.70
C LYS A 172 -1.97 26.40 -30.54
N ASN A 173 -1.58 25.93 -29.35
CA ASN A 173 -1.54 24.51 -29.02
C ASN A 173 -2.89 23.97 -28.49
N GLY A 174 -3.94 24.80 -28.46
CA GLY A 174 -5.30 24.40 -28.08
C GLY A 174 -5.53 24.21 -26.58
N TYR A 175 -4.66 24.74 -25.72
CA TYR A 175 -4.83 24.60 -24.28
C TYR A 175 -5.92 25.54 -23.74
N SER A 176 -6.75 25.03 -22.83
CA SER A 176 -7.82 25.78 -22.17
C SER A 176 -7.89 25.45 -20.68
N GLY A 177 -8.10 26.46 -19.84
CA GLY A 177 -8.07 26.32 -18.38
C GLY A 177 -7.89 27.65 -17.68
N THR A 178 -7.54 27.61 -16.39
CA THR A 178 -7.22 28.79 -15.58
C THR A 178 -5.75 29.15 -15.76
N ILE A 179 -5.46 30.38 -16.17
CA ILE A 179 -4.09 30.87 -16.42
C ILE A 179 -3.50 31.51 -15.15
N ASP A 180 -2.28 31.12 -14.81
CA ASP A 180 -1.48 31.69 -13.71
C ASP A 180 -0.64 32.86 -14.25
N TYR A 181 -1.27 34.04 -14.37
CA TYR A 181 -0.58 35.25 -14.83
C TYR A 181 0.68 35.60 -14.01
N PRO A 182 0.72 35.43 -12.67
CA PRO A 182 1.96 35.54 -11.91
C PRO A 182 3.07 34.59 -12.38
N ALA A 183 2.76 33.35 -12.76
CA ALA A 183 3.74 32.41 -13.32
C ALA A 183 4.26 32.83 -14.70
N VAL A 184 3.36 33.27 -15.60
CA VAL A 184 3.74 33.83 -16.91
C VAL A 184 4.68 35.03 -16.74
N ASN A 185 4.37 35.94 -15.81
CA ASN A 185 5.20 37.12 -15.54
C ASN A 185 6.58 36.78 -14.93
N ARG A 186 6.73 35.64 -14.23
CA ARG A 186 8.05 35.15 -13.80
C ARG A 186 8.88 34.69 -14.99
N LEU A 187 8.28 33.88 -15.89
CA LEU A 187 8.95 33.37 -17.09
C LEU A 187 9.45 34.49 -18.03
N CYS A 188 8.75 35.62 -18.10
CA CYS A 188 9.15 36.77 -18.91
C CYS A 188 10.45 37.46 -18.45
N ASN A 189 10.89 37.22 -17.20
CA ASN A 189 12.03 37.89 -16.55
C ASN A 189 13.18 36.90 -16.22
N VAL A 190 13.26 35.79 -16.97
CA VAL A 190 14.27 34.74 -16.78
C VAL A 190 15.59 35.11 -17.47
N HIS A 191 16.72 34.93 -16.78
CA HIS A 191 18.07 35.14 -17.33
C HIS A 191 18.83 33.83 -17.63
N GLY A 192 18.13 32.69 -17.62
CA GLY A 192 18.71 31.36 -17.79
C GLY A 192 17.66 30.35 -18.25
N SER A 193 17.48 29.24 -17.52
CA SER A 193 16.44 28.24 -17.78
C SER A 193 15.52 28.10 -16.56
N GLN A 194 14.20 28.22 -16.74
CA GLN A 194 13.20 28.08 -15.68
C GLN A 194 11.88 27.49 -16.24
N GLN A 195 11.32 26.54 -15.49
CA GLN A 195 10.02 25.93 -15.76
C GLN A 195 8.98 26.39 -14.71
N GLU A 196 7.81 26.80 -15.17
CA GLU A 196 6.69 27.24 -14.33
C GLU A 196 5.36 26.65 -14.84
N VAL A 197 4.41 26.39 -13.93
CA VAL A 197 3.05 25.95 -14.29
C VAL A 197 2.20 27.18 -14.62
N VAL A 198 1.90 27.38 -15.90
CA VAL A 198 1.22 28.58 -16.42
C VAL A 198 -0.28 28.40 -16.63
N LEU A 199 -0.78 27.16 -16.78
CA LEU A 199 -2.19 26.87 -17.01
C LEU A 199 -2.61 25.61 -16.26
N ARG A 200 -3.80 25.65 -15.64
CA ARG A 200 -4.37 24.56 -14.83
C ARG A 200 -5.78 24.21 -15.29
N GLY A 201 -6.05 22.92 -15.44
CA GLY A 201 -7.40 22.38 -15.59
C GLY A 201 -8.18 22.35 -14.27
N ILE A 202 -9.42 21.87 -14.33
CA ILE A 202 -10.28 21.68 -13.16
C ILE A 202 -10.24 20.21 -12.77
N ALA A 203 -9.64 19.88 -11.62
CA ALA A 203 -9.60 18.49 -11.14
C ALA A 203 -11.00 17.94 -10.83
N PRO A 204 -11.31 16.68 -11.19
CA PRO A 204 -12.58 16.04 -10.83
C PRO A 204 -12.71 15.88 -9.31
N LYS A 205 -13.92 16.09 -8.78
CA LYS A 205 -14.19 15.85 -7.36
C LYS A 205 -14.73 14.43 -7.19
N PRO A 206 -14.07 13.54 -6.44
CA PRO A 206 -14.52 12.16 -6.29
C PRO A 206 -15.87 12.09 -5.56
N GLY A 207 -16.68 11.11 -5.95
CA GLY A 207 -17.94 10.79 -5.27
C GLY A 207 -17.69 10.18 -3.89
N ARG A 208 -18.68 10.25 -2.99
CA ARG A 208 -18.59 9.52 -1.70
C ARG A 208 -19.14 8.11 -1.88
N PRO A 209 -18.44 7.06 -1.41
CA PRO A 209 -18.96 5.71 -1.40
C PRO A 209 -20.24 5.62 -0.56
N SER A 210 -21.13 4.72 -0.95
CA SER A 210 -22.23 4.31 -0.06
C SER A 210 -21.64 3.70 1.22
N ARG A 211 -22.26 3.99 2.36
CA ARG A 211 -21.77 3.53 3.67
C ARG A 211 -22.93 3.13 4.55
N LEU A 212 -22.75 2.06 5.32
CA LEU A 212 -23.72 1.69 6.33
C LEU A 212 -23.45 2.44 7.64
N ARG A 213 -24.45 3.18 8.12
CA ARG A 213 -24.42 3.97 9.36
C ARG A 213 -25.37 3.32 10.37
N LEU A 214 -24.86 2.90 11.53
CA LEU A 214 -25.71 2.38 12.62
C LEU A 214 -26.79 3.40 13.00
N SER A 215 -28.00 2.91 13.28
CA SER A 215 -29.11 3.78 13.66
C SER A 215 -28.87 4.38 15.05
N ALA A 216 -29.24 5.66 15.21
CA ALA A 216 -29.17 6.35 16.50
C ALA A 216 -30.14 5.77 17.55
N SER A 217 -31.17 5.03 17.12
CA SER A 217 -32.09 4.31 18.00
C SER A 217 -31.46 3.10 18.70
N VAL A 218 -30.30 2.61 18.24
CA VAL A 218 -29.63 1.44 18.83
C VAL A 218 -28.67 1.87 19.93
N VAL A 219 -29.21 2.04 21.13
CA VAL A 219 -28.45 2.35 22.34
C VAL A 219 -27.49 1.20 22.68
N ALA A 220 -26.28 1.54 23.15
CA ALA A 220 -25.27 0.58 23.56
C ALA A 220 -25.25 0.46 25.10
N GLU A 221 -25.96 -0.55 25.61
CA GLU A 221 -26.04 -0.92 27.02
C GLU A 221 -24.73 -1.55 27.50
N HIS A 222 -24.38 -1.40 28.78
CA HIS A 222 -23.20 -2.10 29.32
C HIS A 222 -23.47 -3.61 29.41
N ALA A 223 -22.52 -4.43 28.95
CA ALA A 223 -22.50 -5.86 29.18
C ALA A 223 -22.41 -6.12 30.69
N PRO A 224 -23.44 -6.68 31.36
CA PRO A 224 -23.51 -6.56 32.81
C PRO A 224 -22.45 -7.40 33.58
N VAL A 225 -21.76 -8.34 32.92
CA VAL A 225 -20.57 -9.02 33.51
C VAL A 225 -19.35 -8.09 33.60
N PHE A 226 -19.07 -7.34 32.52
CA PHE A 226 -17.73 -6.78 32.29
C PHE A 226 -17.66 -5.25 32.39
N CYS A 227 -18.80 -4.55 32.41
CA CYS A 227 -18.95 -3.09 32.53
C CYS A 227 -18.21 -2.21 31.48
N THR A 228 -17.37 -2.82 30.64
CA THR A 228 -16.46 -2.20 29.66
C THR A 228 -16.85 -2.52 28.23
N VAL A 229 -17.34 -3.75 27.99
CA VAL A 229 -18.03 -4.12 26.75
C VAL A 229 -19.41 -3.49 26.76
N LYS A 230 -19.88 -2.97 25.62
CA LYS A 230 -21.26 -2.54 25.43
C LYS A 230 -21.95 -3.40 24.39
N TYR A 231 -23.09 -3.98 24.75
CA TYR A 231 -23.95 -4.71 23.82
C TYR A 231 -25.02 -3.77 23.26
N ARG A 232 -25.42 -4.03 22.03
CA ARG A 232 -26.55 -3.36 21.37
C ARG A 232 -27.66 -4.38 21.25
N ARG A 233 -28.72 -4.27 22.05
CA ARG A 233 -29.92 -5.10 21.91
C ARG A 233 -30.92 -4.39 20.99
N VAL A 234 -31.63 -5.17 20.19
CA VAL A 234 -32.67 -4.71 19.27
C VAL A 234 -33.82 -5.72 19.26
N SER A 235 -35.04 -5.22 19.24
CA SER A 235 -36.26 -6.03 19.13
C SER A 235 -36.71 -6.14 17.66
N ILE A 236 -37.68 -7.01 17.38
CA ILE A 236 -38.23 -7.22 16.03
C ILE A 236 -38.77 -5.91 15.44
N GLY A 237 -38.48 -5.64 14.18
CA GLY A 237 -38.89 -4.41 13.48
C GLY A 237 -38.00 -3.19 13.74
N HIS A 238 -36.99 -3.28 14.60
CA HIS A 238 -36.11 -2.15 14.92
C HIS A 238 -35.09 -1.88 13.80
N THR A 239 -34.97 -0.62 13.35
CA THR A 239 -33.93 -0.20 12.39
C THR A 239 -32.56 -0.28 13.03
N CYS A 240 -31.74 -1.23 12.58
CA CYS A 240 -30.39 -1.47 13.07
C CYS A 240 -29.38 -0.50 12.45
N ALA A 241 -29.54 -0.21 11.16
CA ALA A 241 -28.67 0.68 10.41
C ALA A 241 -29.40 1.29 9.20
N VAL A 242 -28.83 2.36 8.67
CA VAL A 242 -29.27 3.04 7.45
C VAL A 242 -28.11 3.04 6.45
N LEU A 243 -28.41 2.77 5.18
CA LEU A 243 -27.54 2.96 4.05
C LEU A 243 -27.52 4.45 3.69
N ASP A 244 -26.42 5.14 3.98
CA ASP A 244 -26.18 6.43 3.33
C ASP A 244 -25.77 6.11 1.87
N PRO A 245 -26.52 6.56 0.84
CA PRO A 245 -26.29 6.16 -0.54
C PRO A 245 -25.00 6.75 -1.12
N GLU A 246 -24.54 6.19 -2.25
CA GLU A 246 -23.40 6.75 -2.98
C GLU A 246 -23.76 8.09 -3.61
N SER A 247 -22.82 9.02 -3.59
CA SER A 247 -22.97 10.32 -4.28
C SER A 247 -22.06 10.36 -5.47
N THR A 248 -22.58 10.80 -6.62
CA THR A 248 -21.78 11.02 -7.82
C THR A 248 -20.72 12.09 -7.57
N GLY A 249 -19.52 11.87 -8.12
CA GLY A 249 -18.51 12.91 -8.17
C GLY A 249 -18.90 14.01 -9.17
N MET A 250 -18.24 15.16 -9.06
CA MET A 250 -18.33 16.20 -10.10
C MET A 250 -17.23 15.97 -11.14
N PRO A 251 -17.53 15.96 -12.45
CA PRO A 251 -16.51 15.85 -13.47
C PRO A 251 -15.58 17.06 -13.45
N GLY A 252 -14.31 16.81 -13.78
CA GLY A 252 -13.31 17.82 -14.03
C GLY A 252 -13.24 18.20 -15.51
N VAL A 253 -12.32 19.10 -15.85
CA VAL A 253 -11.98 19.47 -17.23
C VAL A 253 -10.46 19.51 -17.34
N ASN A 254 -9.89 18.75 -18.27
CA ASN A 254 -8.45 18.72 -18.50
C ASN A 254 -7.97 19.96 -19.27
N VAL A 255 -6.66 20.14 -19.43
CA VAL A 255 -6.08 21.30 -20.13
C VAL A 255 -6.36 21.35 -21.64
N TYR A 256 -7.02 20.34 -22.20
CA TYR A 256 -7.50 20.29 -23.58
C TYR A 256 -9.02 20.55 -23.69
N GLY A 257 -9.68 20.97 -22.60
CA GLY A 257 -11.13 21.19 -22.55
C GLY A 257 -11.98 19.93 -22.49
N LEU A 258 -11.38 18.74 -22.36
CA LEU A 258 -12.09 17.46 -22.31
C LEU A 258 -12.54 17.13 -20.87
N PRO A 259 -13.76 16.58 -20.67
CA PRO A 259 -14.27 16.26 -19.35
C PRO A 259 -13.55 15.06 -18.73
N ILE A 260 -13.07 15.21 -17.50
CA ILE A 260 -12.49 14.12 -16.71
C ILE A 260 -13.59 13.53 -15.83
N LEU A 261 -13.95 12.27 -16.04
CA LEU A 261 -14.92 11.59 -15.19
C LEU A 261 -14.33 11.31 -13.80
N PRO A 262 -15.09 11.48 -12.70
CA PRO A 262 -14.63 11.14 -11.36
C PRO A 262 -14.52 9.62 -11.21
N SER A 263 -13.53 9.16 -10.44
CA SER A 263 -13.40 7.73 -10.12
C SER A 263 -14.63 7.22 -9.36
N SER A 264 -15.13 6.05 -9.77
CA SER A 264 -16.31 5.42 -9.16
C SER A 264 -15.94 4.78 -7.82
N PRO A 265 -16.71 5.01 -6.74
CA PRO A 265 -16.42 4.43 -5.43
C PRO A 265 -16.56 2.90 -5.42
N PRO A 266 -15.73 2.18 -4.62
CA PRO A 266 -15.77 0.71 -4.58
C PRO A 266 -17.03 0.19 -3.87
N LYS A 267 -17.89 -0.50 -4.63
CA LYS A 267 -19.14 -1.11 -4.13
C LYS A 267 -18.89 -2.36 -3.28
N LYS A 268 -18.62 -2.18 -1.99
CA LYS A 268 -18.68 -3.25 -0.97
C LYS A 268 -19.30 -2.76 0.34
N LEU A 269 -20.63 -2.91 0.44
CA LEU A 269 -21.35 -2.89 1.71
C LEU A 269 -21.06 -4.18 2.50
N PRO A 270 -21.25 -4.21 3.84
CA PRO A 270 -21.23 -5.46 4.60
C PRO A 270 -22.39 -6.36 4.17
N ASN A 271 -22.19 -7.68 4.25
CA ASN A 271 -23.26 -8.65 4.04
C ASN A 271 -24.33 -8.51 5.15
N VAL A 272 -25.52 -9.01 4.85
CA VAL A 272 -26.70 -8.98 5.73
C VAL A 272 -26.94 -10.41 6.21
N GLY A 273 -26.95 -10.62 7.52
CA GLY A 273 -27.16 -11.94 8.14
C GLY A 273 -28.64 -12.25 8.42
N ASP A 274 -28.94 -13.52 8.70
CA ASP A 274 -30.31 -14.03 8.91
C ASP A 274 -31.15 -13.28 9.97
N GLY A 275 -30.52 -12.51 10.86
CA GLY A 275 -31.19 -11.70 11.88
C GLY A 275 -31.76 -10.37 11.38
N VAL A 276 -31.46 -9.96 10.14
CA VAL A 276 -31.86 -8.67 9.55
C VAL A 276 -32.31 -8.79 8.10
N ILE A 277 -33.12 -7.82 7.65
CA ILE A 277 -33.53 -7.64 6.25
C ILE A 277 -33.23 -6.22 5.77
N VAL A 278 -33.14 -6.04 4.45
CA VAL A 278 -33.05 -4.73 3.79
C VAL A 278 -34.44 -4.29 3.35
N VAL A 279 -34.85 -3.08 3.74
CA VAL A 279 -36.15 -2.47 3.44
C VAL A 279 -35.90 -1.04 2.95
N GLY A 280 -35.77 -0.88 1.62
CA GLY A 280 -35.21 0.33 1.03
C GLY A 280 -33.77 0.55 1.53
N ASP A 281 -33.45 1.76 1.96
CA ASP A 281 -32.15 2.08 2.56
C ASP A 281 -32.00 1.62 4.03
N ASN A 282 -33.03 1.06 4.66
CA ASN A 282 -32.99 0.65 6.06
C ASN A 282 -32.63 -0.84 6.21
N ILE A 283 -31.78 -1.16 7.18
CA ILE A 283 -31.56 -2.53 7.65
C ILE A 283 -32.31 -2.74 8.96
N VAL A 284 -33.25 -3.68 8.98
CA VAL A 284 -34.27 -3.88 10.02
C VAL A 284 -34.14 -5.27 10.64
N ALA A 285 -34.26 -5.38 11.96
CA ALA A 285 -34.21 -6.66 12.66
C ALA A 285 -35.47 -7.51 12.39
N VAL A 286 -35.30 -8.78 12.01
CA VAL A 286 -36.41 -9.76 11.91
C VAL A 286 -36.55 -10.64 13.15
N ARG A 287 -35.59 -10.57 14.08
CA ARG A 287 -35.60 -11.28 15.36
C ARG A 287 -35.05 -10.37 16.46
N GLU A 288 -35.41 -10.65 17.70
CA GLU A 288 -34.83 -9.99 18.85
C GLU A 288 -33.45 -10.58 19.20
N GLY A 289 -32.53 -9.74 19.68
CA GLY A 289 -31.22 -10.19 20.15
C GLY A 289 -30.13 -9.12 20.15
N ARG A 290 -28.88 -9.56 20.11
CA ARG A 290 -27.69 -8.70 20.08
C ARG A 290 -27.30 -8.35 18.64
N LEU A 291 -27.36 -7.06 18.29
CA LEU A 291 -26.86 -6.53 17.03
C LEU A 291 -25.34 -6.66 16.96
N THR A 292 -24.90 -7.55 16.08
CA THR A 292 -23.50 -7.78 15.72
C THR A 292 -23.17 -6.98 14.47
N PHE A 293 -22.31 -5.96 14.61
CA PHE A 293 -21.80 -5.17 13.49
C PHE A 293 -20.29 -5.40 13.34
N ARG A 294 -19.89 -6.09 12.26
CA ARG A 294 -18.49 -6.39 11.89
C ARG A 294 -18.23 -5.86 10.47
N LYS A 295 -16.95 -5.69 10.10
CA LYS A 295 -16.52 -5.07 8.81
C LYS A 295 -17.20 -5.63 7.55
N HIS A 296 -17.67 -6.88 7.58
CA HIS A 296 -18.28 -7.56 6.44
C HIS A 296 -19.65 -8.19 6.75
N LEU A 297 -20.22 -7.95 7.94
CA LEU A 297 -21.50 -8.55 8.34
C LEU A 297 -22.24 -7.65 9.33
N ILE A 298 -23.50 -7.33 9.03
CA ILE A 298 -24.49 -6.86 10.01
C ILE A 298 -25.51 -7.99 10.24
N ASP A 299 -25.70 -8.37 11.51
CA ASP A 299 -26.58 -9.47 11.90
C ASP A 299 -27.15 -9.25 13.31
N VAL A 300 -28.30 -9.86 13.62
CA VAL A 300 -28.89 -9.85 14.97
C VAL A 300 -28.92 -11.29 15.49
N MET A 301 -27.98 -11.60 16.38
CA MET A 301 -27.90 -12.92 16.99
C MET A 301 -28.86 -13.01 18.17
N PRO A 302 -29.72 -14.04 18.25
CA PRO A 302 -30.58 -14.27 19.41
C PRO A 302 -29.81 -14.29 20.73
N GLU A 303 -30.49 -14.00 21.83
CA GLU A 303 -29.97 -14.13 23.18
C GLU A 303 -30.99 -14.87 24.07
N MET A 304 -30.54 -15.94 24.72
CA MET A 304 -31.28 -16.64 25.77
C MET A 304 -30.67 -16.27 27.12
N VAL A 305 -31.50 -15.81 28.06
CA VAL A 305 -31.06 -15.37 29.39
C VAL A 305 -31.65 -16.29 30.46
N PHE A 306 -30.79 -16.83 31.33
CA PHE A 306 -31.16 -17.51 32.56
C PHE A 306 -30.84 -16.60 33.73
N GLU A 307 -31.84 -16.22 34.53
CA GLU A 307 -31.67 -15.31 35.67
C GLU A 307 -31.04 -16.00 36.90
N SER A 308 -31.03 -17.34 36.91
CA SER A 308 -30.60 -18.19 38.02
C SER A 308 -29.48 -19.17 37.62
N ASP A 309 -29.05 -20.01 38.57
CA ASP A 309 -28.12 -21.11 38.33
C ASP A 309 -28.69 -22.17 37.38
N VAL A 310 -27.85 -22.69 36.49
CA VAL A 310 -28.16 -23.80 35.58
C VAL A 310 -27.54 -25.09 36.15
N SER A 311 -28.26 -26.20 36.14
CA SER A 311 -27.83 -27.50 36.69
C SER A 311 -28.26 -28.67 35.80
N ALA A 312 -27.86 -29.90 36.15
CA ALA A 312 -28.37 -31.12 35.48
C ALA A 312 -29.91 -31.23 35.46
N VAL A 313 -30.63 -30.57 36.38
CA VAL A 313 -32.11 -30.54 36.40
C VAL A 313 -32.69 -29.82 35.18
N ASN A 314 -31.92 -28.90 34.58
CA ASN A 314 -32.31 -28.19 33.35
C ASN A 314 -32.06 -29.01 32.07
N GLY A 315 -31.50 -30.21 32.17
CA GLY A 315 -31.12 -31.05 31.03
C GLY A 315 -29.91 -30.53 30.25
N GLU A 316 -29.82 -30.92 28.99
CA GLU A 316 -28.86 -30.33 28.04
C GLU A 316 -29.48 -29.10 27.37
N ILE A 317 -28.86 -27.93 27.57
CA ILE A 317 -29.32 -26.67 26.99
C ILE A 317 -28.61 -26.47 25.65
N GLN A 318 -29.34 -26.49 24.54
CA GLN A 318 -28.83 -26.18 23.21
C GLN A 318 -29.53 -24.94 22.64
N PHE A 319 -28.77 -23.95 22.13
CA PHE A 319 -29.35 -22.71 21.59
C PHE A 319 -28.59 -22.16 20.38
N ASN A 320 -29.33 -21.84 19.32
CA ASN A 320 -28.77 -21.13 18.15
C ASN A 320 -28.75 -19.60 18.37
N GLY A 321 -27.88 -19.17 19.28
CA GLY A 321 -27.63 -17.77 19.58
C GLY A 321 -26.59 -17.61 20.69
N ASN A 322 -26.63 -16.49 21.39
CA ASN A 322 -25.85 -16.27 22.61
C ASN A 322 -26.63 -16.81 23.82
N ILE A 323 -25.92 -17.33 24.82
CA ILE A 323 -26.49 -17.72 26.12
C ILE A 323 -25.87 -16.85 27.20
N THR A 324 -26.71 -16.31 28.08
CA THR A 324 -26.33 -15.50 29.24
C THR A 324 -26.90 -16.14 30.50
N ILE A 325 -26.07 -16.50 31.47
CA ILE A 325 -26.47 -17.16 32.72
C ILE A 325 -26.03 -16.27 33.88
N CYS A 326 -26.99 -15.60 34.52
CA CYS A 326 -26.78 -14.67 35.63
C CYS A 326 -26.37 -15.37 36.94
N GLY A 327 -26.61 -16.68 37.04
CA GLY A 327 -26.03 -17.54 38.08
C GLY A 327 -24.72 -18.23 37.65
N SER A 328 -24.47 -19.38 38.25
CA SER A 328 -23.41 -20.33 37.93
C SER A 328 -23.93 -21.49 37.06
N ILE A 329 -23.04 -22.15 36.34
CA ILE A 329 -23.31 -23.48 35.76
C ILE A 329 -22.81 -24.53 36.76
N ARG A 330 -23.74 -25.33 37.30
CA ARG A 330 -23.52 -26.33 38.34
C ARG A 330 -23.28 -27.73 37.76
N LYS A 331 -23.03 -28.69 38.66
CA LYS A 331 -22.71 -30.08 38.37
C LYS A 331 -23.66 -30.74 37.39
N GLY A 332 -23.08 -31.40 36.39
CA GLY A 332 -23.78 -32.24 35.41
C GLY A 332 -24.56 -31.49 34.33
N ALA A 333 -24.60 -30.15 34.35
CA ALA A 333 -25.16 -29.37 33.25
C ALA A 333 -24.30 -29.50 31.98
N THR A 334 -24.97 -29.55 30.82
CA THR A 334 -24.33 -29.40 29.50
C THR A 334 -24.97 -28.23 28.76
N VAL A 335 -24.16 -27.31 28.25
CA VAL A 335 -24.62 -26.09 27.57
C VAL A 335 -23.93 -25.96 26.21
N ARG A 336 -24.69 -25.80 25.13
CA ARG A 336 -24.20 -25.59 23.75
C ARG A 336 -24.79 -24.34 23.12
N ALA A 337 -23.93 -23.49 22.56
CA ALA A 337 -24.34 -22.26 21.87
C ALA A 337 -23.59 -22.05 20.55
N THR A 338 -24.28 -21.58 19.50
CA THR A 338 -23.61 -21.11 18.26
C THR A 338 -22.89 -19.76 18.44
N GLY A 339 -23.41 -18.93 19.34
CA GLY A 339 -22.84 -17.63 19.68
C GLY A 339 -21.85 -17.71 20.85
N THR A 340 -21.98 -16.73 21.74
CA THR A 340 -21.17 -16.58 22.94
C THR A 340 -21.91 -17.12 24.16
N VAL A 341 -21.24 -17.88 25.02
CA VAL A 341 -21.73 -18.23 26.36
C VAL A 341 -21.15 -17.26 27.39
N THR A 342 -22.00 -16.66 28.21
CA THR A 342 -21.66 -15.64 29.20
C THR A 342 -22.16 -16.07 30.58
N VAL A 343 -21.28 -16.21 31.57
CA VAL A 343 -21.61 -16.73 32.92
C VAL A 343 -21.16 -15.74 33.99
N TYR A 344 -22.05 -15.39 34.92
CA TYR A 344 -21.81 -14.39 35.97
C TYR A 344 -21.26 -14.99 37.26
N GLY A 345 -21.59 -16.24 37.55
CA GLY A 345 -20.96 -17.06 38.57
C GLY A 345 -19.80 -17.89 38.01
N GLY A 346 -19.64 -19.11 38.55
CA GLY A 346 -18.66 -20.10 38.09
C GLY A 346 -19.21 -21.15 37.12
N ILE A 347 -18.33 -22.06 36.69
CA ILE A 347 -18.66 -23.31 36.00
C ILE A 347 -18.09 -24.48 36.82
N GLU A 348 -18.92 -25.39 37.30
CA GLU A 348 -18.59 -26.39 38.33
C GLU A 348 -18.97 -27.81 37.91
N THR A 349 -18.00 -28.63 37.50
CA THR A 349 -18.21 -30.02 37.02
C THR A 349 -19.29 -30.12 35.92
N SER A 350 -19.14 -29.27 34.90
CA SER A 350 -20.08 -29.09 33.78
C SER A 350 -19.38 -29.20 32.42
N SER A 351 -20.15 -29.31 31.33
CA SER A 351 -19.62 -29.20 29.95
C SER A 351 -20.21 -27.99 29.22
N VAL A 352 -19.37 -27.16 28.61
CA VAL A 352 -19.80 -25.93 27.91
C VAL A 352 -19.15 -25.81 26.55
N PHE A 353 -19.96 -25.69 25.50
CA PHE A 353 -19.53 -25.60 24.10
C PHE A 353 -20.05 -24.29 23.49
N SER A 354 -19.16 -23.51 22.85
CA SER A 354 -19.51 -22.25 22.19
C SER A 354 -18.92 -22.15 20.79
N GLY A 355 -19.64 -21.50 19.87
CA GLY A 355 -19.12 -21.14 18.55
C GLY A 355 -18.21 -19.90 18.57
N GLN A 356 -18.51 -18.89 19.38
CA GLN A 356 -17.81 -17.58 19.32
C GLN A 356 -17.05 -17.16 20.60
N GLY A 357 -17.32 -17.76 21.76
CA GLY A 357 -16.63 -17.39 23.00
C GLY A 357 -17.26 -17.99 24.25
N VAL A 358 -16.46 -18.18 25.31
CA VAL A 358 -16.96 -18.45 26.66
C VAL A 358 -16.38 -17.41 27.60
N PHE A 359 -17.23 -16.66 28.29
CA PHE A 359 -16.82 -15.62 29.21
C PHE A 359 -17.40 -15.88 30.59
N VAL A 360 -16.54 -16.20 31.55
CA VAL A 360 -16.89 -16.52 32.93
C VAL A 360 -16.34 -15.42 33.84
N ARG A 361 -17.19 -14.88 34.72
CA ARG A 361 -16.76 -13.84 35.67
C ARG A 361 -15.88 -14.43 36.77
N GLU A 362 -16.23 -15.60 37.28
CA GLU A 362 -15.58 -16.22 38.43
C GLU A 362 -14.59 -17.32 38.01
N GLY A 363 -14.80 -18.56 38.46
CA GLY A 363 -13.91 -19.70 38.24
C GLY A 363 -14.50 -20.76 37.33
N ILE A 364 -13.62 -21.50 36.68
CA ILE A 364 -13.92 -22.78 36.04
C ILE A 364 -13.30 -23.89 36.91
N HIS A 365 -14.12 -24.83 37.38
CA HIS A 365 -13.74 -25.89 38.31
C HIS A 365 -14.22 -27.26 37.80
N GLY A 366 -13.33 -28.25 37.73
CA GLY A 366 -13.66 -29.63 37.38
C GLY A 366 -14.36 -29.82 36.02
N SER A 367 -14.26 -28.86 35.10
CA SER A 367 -15.17 -28.72 33.94
C SER A 367 -14.47 -28.85 32.59
N ASN A 368 -15.27 -29.13 31.55
CA ASN A 368 -14.82 -29.15 30.15
C ASN A 368 -15.41 -27.95 29.38
N VAL A 369 -14.55 -27.08 28.83
CA VAL A 369 -14.98 -25.83 28.19
C VAL A 369 -14.36 -25.70 26.80
N VAL A 370 -15.20 -25.68 25.76
CA VAL A 370 -14.80 -25.61 24.35
C VAL A 370 -15.29 -24.31 23.71
N SER A 371 -14.41 -23.61 22.99
CA SER A 371 -14.74 -22.43 22.22
C SER A 371 -14.22 -22.48 20.79
N GLY A 372 -15.08 -22.13 19.84
CA GLY A 372 -14.90 -22.48 18.43
C GLY A 372 -15.36 -23.91 18.12
N HIS A 373 -16.31 -24.47 18.88
CA HIS A 373 -16.80 -25.86 18.68
C HIS A 373 -17.21 -26.12 17.22
N GLN A 374 -18.00 -25.22 16.63
CA GLN A 374 -18.37 -25.30 15.22
C GLN A 374 -17.17 -25.19 14.26
N GLN A 375 -16.16 -24.37 14.58
CA GLN A 375 -14.96 -24.23 13.74
C GLN A 375 -14.19 -25.57 13.67
N ILE A 376 -14.08 -26.29 14.78
CA ILE A 376 -13.45 -27.63 14.82
C ILE A 376 -14.20 -28.60 13.89
N LEU A 377 -15.54 -28.62 13.95
CA LEU A 377 -16.34 -29.45 13.04
C LEU A 377 -16.22 -29.02 11.56
N TYR A 378 -16.00 -27.73 11.30
CA TYR A 378 -15.75 -27.22 9.95
C TYR A 378 -14.33 -27.55 9.42
N GLU A 379 -13.33 -27.80 10.27
CA GLU A 379 -11.97 -28.18 9.83
C GLU A 379 -12.02 -29.50 9.03
N ASP A 380 -12.80 -30.47 9.48
CA ASP A 380 -12.99 -31.77 8.81
C ASP A 380 -13.93 -31.70 7.59
N LEU A 381 -14.91 -30.78 7.56
CA LEU A 381 -15.79 -30.57 6.41
C LEU A 381 -15.14 -29.76 5.27
N THR A 382 -14.19 -28.86 5.58
CA THR A 382 -13.56 -27.98 4.58
C THR A 382 -12.88 -28.76 3.43
N PRO A 383 -12.13 -29.86 3.66
CA PRO A 383 -11.58 -30.72 2.60
C PRO A 383 -12.63 -31.49 1.78
N LEU A 384 -13.88 -31.61 2.24
CA LEU A 384 -14.98 -32.16 1.45
C LEU A 384 -15.61 -31.09 0.57
N LEU A 385 -15.93 -29.92 1.13
CA LEU A 385 -16.50 -28.78 0.40
C LEU A 385 -15.58 -28.30 -0.74
N ASN A 386 -14.27 -28.21 -0.48
CA ASN A 386 -13.27 -27.80 -1.48
C ASN A 386 -13.13 -28.77 -2.67
N ARG A 387 -13.59 -30.03 -2.54
CA ARG A 387 -13.69 -30.99 -3.66
C ARG A 387 -15.08 -31.00 -4.29
N MET A 388 -16.13 -30.93 -3.48
CA MET A 388 -17.50 -31.04 -3.94
C MET A 388 -17.98 -29.81 -4.73
N ILE A 389 -17.57 -28.59 -4.35
CA ILE A 389 -17.98 -27.36 -5.05
C ILE A 389 -17.46 -27.29 -6.50
N PRO A 390 -16.18 -27.62 -6.81
CA PRO A 390 -15.71 -27.74 -8.19
C PRO A 390 -16.46 -28.78 -9.03
N GLU A 391 -16.77 -29.96 -8.48
CA GLU A 391 -17.54 -30.97 -9.22
C GLU A 391 -19.00 -30.55 -9.41
N LEU A 392 -19.63 -29.86 -8.45
CA LEU A 392 -20.97 -29.29 -8.62
C LEU A 392 -21.03 -28.23 -9.73
N LYS A 393 -19.99 -27.41 -9.88
CA LYS A 393 -19.88 -26.47 -11.00
C LYS A 393 -19.83 -27.21 -12.33
N ARG A 394 -18.97 -28.23 -12.45
CA ARG A 394 -18.89 -29.07 -13.65
C ARG A 394 -20.22 -29.76 -13.97
N PHE A 395 -20.88 -30.37 -12.98
CA PHE A 395 -22.19 -30.99 -13.14
C PHE A 395 -23.23 -29.99 -13.68
N ARG A 396 -23.33 -28.81 -13.05
CA ARG A 396 -24.27 -27.75 -13.45
C ARG A 396 -24.00 -27.24 -14.87
N ASP A 397 -22.74 -27.00 -15.21
CA ASP A 397 -22.36 -26.47 -16.53
C ASP A 397 -22.55 -27.52 -17.64
N GLU A 398 -22.25 -28.80 -17.37
CA GLU A 398 -22.55 -29.92 -18.28
C GLU A 398 -24.05 -30.16 -18.44
N TYR A 399 -24.83 -30.07 -17.36
CA TYR A 399 -26.29 -30.15 -17.40
C TYR A 399 -26.87 -29.05 -18.29
N ALA A 400 -26.45 -27.80 -18.09
CA ALA A 400 -26.89 -26.67 -18.91
C ALA A 400 -26.54 -26.87 -20.40
N LEU A 401 -25.33 -27.33 -20.71
CA LEU A 401 -24.91 -27.66 -22.07
C LEU A 401 -25.78 -28.79 -22.68
N MET A 402 -25.99 -29.89 -21.95
CA MET A 402 -26.82 -31.01 -22.40
C MET A 402 -28.28 -30.59 -22.61
N VAL A 403 -28.84 -29.71 -21.79
CA VAL A 403 -30.18 -29.13 -21.99
C VAL A 403 -30.24 -28.27 -23.25
N VAL A 404 -29.22 -27.44 -23.52
CA VAL A 404 -29.15 -26.62 -24.76
C VAL A 404 -29.08 -27.50 -26.01
N HIS A 405 -28.37 -28.64 -25.96
CA HIS A 405 -28.37 -29.60 -27.06
C HIS A 405 -29.67 -30.40 -27.16
N ALA A 406 -30.27 -30.82 -26.05
CA ALA A 406 -31.53 -31.57 -26.04
C ALA A 406 -32.72 -30.73 -26.54
N LYS A 407 -32.78 -29.44 -26.19
CA LYS A 407 -33.80 -28.50 -26.69
C LYS A 407 -33.83 -28.33 -28.22
N LYS A 408 -32.76 -28.71 -28.92
CA LYS A 408 -32.69 -28.69 -30.40
C LYS A 408 -33.24 -29.97 -31.05
N ARG A 409 -33.69 -30.96 -30.28
CA ARG A 409 -34.24 -32.23 -30.76
C ARG A 409 -35.76 -32.29 -30.60
N PHE A 410 -36.41 -33.05 -31.47
CA PHE A 410 -37.86 -33.28 -31.43
C PHE A 410 -38.33 -33.99 -30.14
N ASP A 411 -37.48 -34.86 -29.58
CA ASP A 411 -37.74 -35.66 -28.37
C ASP A 411 -37.35 -34.97 -27.05
N ALA A 412 -37.11 -33.65 -27.06
CA ALA A 412 -36.62 -32.87 -25.91
C ALA A 412 -37.40 -33.12 -24.61
N ARG A 413 -38.74 -33.25 -24.68
CA ARG A 413 -39.62 -33.51 -23.52
C ARG A 413 -39.34 -34.85 -22.82
N ILE A 414 -38.79 -35.83 -23.54
CA ILE A 414 -38.47 -37.18 -23.03
C ILE A 414 -36.98 -37.27 -22.67
N THR A 415 -36.11 -36.56 -23.39
CA THR A 415 -34.66 -36.57 -23.15
C THR A 415 -34.27 -35.80 -21.88
N ILE A 416 -34.80 -34.60 -21.66
CA ILE A 416 -34.33 -33.69 -20.60
C ILE A 416 -34.40 -34.32 -19.20
N PRO A 417 -35.49 -34.99 -18.77
CA PRO A 417 -35.56 -35.63 -17.45
C PRO A 417 -34.54 -36.76 -17.22
N LYS A 418 -33.90 -37.29 -18.27
CA LYS A 418 -32.91 -38.37 -18.18
C LYS A 418 -31.46 -37.86 -18.07
N ILE A 419 -31.24 -36.57 -18.35
CA ILE A 419 -29.91 -35.92 -18.28
C ILE A 419 -29.22 -36.12 -16.90
N PRO A 420 -29.85 -35.85 -15.74
CA PRO A 420 -29.17 -35.99 -14.44
C PRO A 420 -28.69 -37.42 -14.18
N ALA A 421 -29.53 -38.43 -14.39
CA ALA A 421 -29.15 -39.83 -14.20
C ALA A 421 -27.91 -40.21 -15.05
N ILE A 422 -27.90 -39.82 -16.34
CA ILE A 422 -26.76 -40.05 -17.23
C ILE A 422 -25.49 -39.34 -16.74
N LEU A 423 -25.62 -38.13 -16.17
CA LEU A 423 -24.49 -37.39 -15.61
C LEU A 423 -23.92 -38.06 -14.36
N PHE A 424 -24.75 -38.52 -13.42
CA PHE A 424 -24.29 -39.27 -12.25
C PHE A 424 -23.64 -40.61 -12.64
N GLU A 425 -24.32 -41.41 -13.46
CA GLU A 425 -23.82 -42.72 -13.91
C GLU A 425 -22.49 -42.65 -14.65
N LYS A 426 -22.27 -41.63 -15.50
CA LYS A 426 -21.19 -41.64 -16.51
C LYS A 426 -20.12 -40.55 -16.37
N ARG A 427 -20.32 -39.53 -15.53
CA ARG A 427 -19.35 -38.44 -15.33
C ARG A 427 -19.10 -38.14 -13.85
N HIS A 428 -20.17 -38.05 -13.05
CA HIS A 428 -20.13 -37.53 -11.68
C HIS A 428 -20.31 -38.62 -10.61
N GLN A 429 -19.79 -39.83 -10.86
CA GLN A 429 -19.91 -41.01 -9.98
C GLN A 429 -19.39 -40.82 -8.54
N ASN A 430 -18.54 -39.80 -8.31
CA ASN A 430 -18.03 -39.46 -6.98
C ASN A 430 -18.87 -38.39 -6.27
N LEU A 431 -19.76 -37.69 -6.97
CA LEU A 431 -20.56 -36.60 -6.41
C LEU A 431 -21.62 -37.12 -5.42
N GLU A 432 -22.29 -38.22 -5.77
CA GLU A 432 -23.20 -38.96 -4.87
C GLU A 432 -22.51 -39.35 -3.56
N LYS A 433 -21.34 -39.98 -3.64
CA LYS A 433 -20.53 -40.38 -2.46
C LYS A 433 -20.04 -39.19 -1.62
N MET A 434 -19.84 -38.03 -2.24
CA MET A 434 -19.53 -36.79 -1.51
C MET A 434 -20.75 -36.22 -0.79
N PHE A 435 -21.95 -36.32 -1.39
CA PHE A 435 -23.21 -35.96 -0.75
C PHE A 435 -23.57 -36.88 0.42
N GLU A 436 -23.51 -38.20 0.23
CA GLU A 436 -23.70 -39.18 1.31
C GLU A 436 -22.79 -38.87 2.50
N ARG A 437 -21.49 -38.68 2.24
CA ARG A 437 -20.51 -38.32 3.26
C ARG A 437 -20.82 -36.98 3.90
N PHE A 438 -21.22 -35.97 3.13
CA PHE A 438 -21.56 -34.65 3.67
C PHE A 438 -22.71 -34.73 4.68
N SER A 439 -23.81 -35.40 4.33
CA SER A 439 -24.98 -35.53 5.21
C SER A 439 -24.71 -36.34 6.48
N HIS A 440 -23.87 -37.38 6.40
CA HIS A 440 -23.60 -38.30 7.52
C HIS A 440 -22.50 -37.83 8.48
N THR A 441 -21.45 -37.12 8.03
CA THR A 441 -20.23 -36.92 8.86
C THR A 441 -20.51 -36.19 10.18
N TYR A 442 -21.40 -35.19 10.20
CA TYR A 442 -21.85 -34.50 11.43
C TYR A 442 -23.37 -34.38 11.51
N SER A 443 -24.08 -35.43 11.09
CA SER A 443 -25.54 -35.51 11.05
C SER A 443 -26.23 -35.08 12.34
N ASN A 444 -25.66 -35.44 13.50
CA ASN A 444 -26.21 -35.19 14.82
C ASN A 444 -25.65 -33.89 15.45
N GLU A 445 -24.33 -33.73 15.53
CA GLU A 445 -23.74 -32.56 16.22
C GLU A 445 -23.95 -31.24 15.46
N LEU A 446 -23.62 -31.21 14.17
CA LEU A 446 -23.72 -29.99 13.37
C LEU A 446 -25.15 -29.80 12.82
N GLY A 447 -25.91 -30.89 12.64
CA GLY A 447 -27.33 -30.86 12.29
C GLY A 447 -28.17 -30.14 13.34
N GLU A 448 -27.95 -30.42 14.63
CA GLU A 448 -28.68 -29.71 15.67
C GLU A 448 -28.20 -28.26 15.84
N ILE A 449 -26.90 -28.03 15.77
CA ILE A 449 -26.30 -26.73 16.12
C ILE A 449 -26.37 -25.70 14.98
N ASP A 450 -26.20 -26.08 13.70
CA ASP A 450 -26.16 -25.12 12.57
C ASP A 450 -27.33 -25.29 11.57
N LYS A 451 -28.27 -24.33 11.61
CA LYS A 451 -29.39 -24.20 10.66
C LYS A 451 -28.96 -24.23 9.18
N SER A 452 -27.83 -23.60 8.81
CA SER A 452 -27.39 -23.57 7.41
C SER A 452 -26.88 -24.94 6.93
N TYR A 453 -26.26 -25.72 7.82
CA TYR A 453 -25.87 -27.10 7.54
C TYR A 453 -27.11 -28.00 7.48
N ARG A 454 -28.07 -27.82 8.41
CA ARG A 454 -29.35 -28.55 8.43
C ARG A 454 -30.12 -28.37 7.12
N GLU A 455 -30.33 -27.14 6.66
CA GLU A 455 -31.00 -26.86 5.38
C GLU A 455 -30.28 -27.45 4.15
N LEU A 456 -28.94 -27.50 4.17
CA LEU A 456 -28.16 -28.12 3.11
C LEU A 456 -28.27 -29.64 3.14
N LYS A 457 -28.19 -30.25 4.32
CA LYS A 457 -28.39 -31.69 4.54
C LYS A 457 -29.77 -32.11 4.04
N GLU A 458 -30.82 -31.41 4.46
CA GLU A 458 -32.21 -31.67 4.03
C GLU A 458 -32.37 -31.54 2.50
N LEU A 459 -31.80 -30.51 1.87
CA LEU A 459 -31.84 -30.35 0.41
C LEU A 459 -31.10 -31.48 -0.32
N VAL A 460 -29.96 -31.94 0.21
CA VAL A 460 -29.23 -33.09 -0.34
C VAL A 460 -30.07 -34.36 -0.20
N GLU A 461 -30.57 -34.65 1.00
CA GLU A 461 -31.31 -35.87 1.32
C GLU A 461 -32.68 -35.98 0.62
N THR A 462 -33.32 -34.86 0.28
CA THR A 462 -34.64 -34.85 -0.40
C THR A 462 -34.57 -34.95 -1.92
N THR A 463 -33.49 -34.43 -2.54
CA THR A 463 -33.44 -34.14 -3.98
C THR A 463 -32.24 -34.75 -4.71
N TRP A 464 -31.15 -35.11 -4.01
CA TRP A 464 -29.88 -35.53 -4.61
C TRP A 464 -29.42 -36.96 -4.25
N THR A 465 -30.26 -37.72 -3.53
CA THR A 465 -30.06 -39.14 -3.18
C THR A 465 -30.78 -40.08 -4.17
N CYS A 466 -30.28 -41.31 -4.30
CA CYS A 466 -30.66 -42.22 -5.38
C CYS A 466 -32.12 -42.71 -5.36
N ASP A 467 -32.72 -42.88 -4.16
CA ASP A 467 -34.02 -43.55 -3.90
C ASP A 467 -35.23 -43.05 -4.71
N ARG A 468 -35.13 -41.91 -5.39
CA ARG A 468 -36.24 -41.27 -6.12
C ARG A 468 -36.01 -41.10 -7.62
N GLY A 469 -34.89 -41.61 -8.14
CA GLY A 469 -34.55 -41.54 -9.56
C GLY A 469 -34.28 -40.11 -10.04
N TYR A 470 -33.29 -39.44 -9.42
CA TYR A 470 -32.67 -38.17 -9.85
C TYR A 470 -33.60 -37.17 -10.56
N LYS A 471 -34.66 -36.70 -9.89
CA LYS A 471 -35.61 -35.69 -10.41
C LYS A 471 -35.06 -34.25 -10.40
N VAL A 472 -33.75 -34.11 -10.54
CA VAL A 472 -32.99 -32.85 -10.48
C VAL A 472 -33.20 -32.04 -11.76
N THR A 473 -33.71 -30.81 -11.63
CA THR A 473 -33.82 -29.85 -12.74
C THR A 473 -32.54 -29.01 -12.89
N GLN A 474 -32.43 -28.27 -13.99
CA GLN A 474 -31.35 -27.29 -14.16
C GLN A 474 -31.35 -26.27 -13.01
N HIS A 475 -32.53 -25.82 -12.55
CA HIS A 475 -32.64 -24.84 -11.47
C HIS A 475 -32.14 -25.39 -10.14
N ASP A 476 -32.47 -26.64 -9.81
CA ASP A 476 -31.98 -27.29 -8.58
C ASP A 476 -30.46 -27.37 -8.54
N SER A 477 -29.82 -27.60 -9.70
CA SER A 477 -28.35 -27.61 -9.83
C SER A 477 -27.69 -26.25 -9.57
N GLU A 478 -28.42 -25.16 -9.79
CA GLU A 478 -27.97 -23.80 -9.48
C GLU A 478 -28.25 -23.44 -8.01
N VAL A 479 -29.42 -23.83 -7.49
CA VAL A 479 -29.81 -23.61 -6.08
C VAL A 479 -28.85 -24.33 -5.13
N ILE A 480 -28.54 -25.61 -5.36
CA ILE A 480 -27.62 -26.35 -4.47
C ILE A 480 -26.20 -25.77 -4.52
N LEU A 481 -25.73 -25.41 -5.72
CA LEU A 481 -24.40 -24.83 -5.93
C LEU A 481 -24.28 -23.48 -5.20
N ASN A 482 -25.31 -22.63 -5.28
CA ASN A 482 -25.34 -21.36 -4.57
C ASN A 482 -25.33 -21.56 -3.05
N LYS A 483 -26.23 -22.41 -2.49
CA LYS A 483 -26.22 -22.71 -1.05
C LYS A 483 -24.88 -23.27 -0.56
N PHE A 484 -24.21 -24.13 -1.33
CA PHE A 484 -22.88 -24.64 -0.96
C PHE A 484 -21.78 -23.57 -1.03
N MET A 485 -21.85 -22.62 -1.97
CA MET A 485 -20.91 -21.49 -2.00
C MET A 485 -21.16 -20.54 -0.83
N GLU A 486 -22.41 -20.21 -0.51
CA GLU A 486 -22.81 -19.40 0.65
C GLU A 486 -22.33 -20.02 1.97
N PHE A 487 -22.53 -21.33 2.15
CA PHE A 487 -22.06 -22.07 3.32
C PHE A 487 -20.53 -22.12 3.42
N ASN A 488 -19.81 -22.25 2.29
CA ASN A 488 -18.35 -22.19 2.27
C ASN A 488 -17.84 -20.78 2.65
N GLU A 489 -18.45 -19.70 2.16
CA GLU A 489 -18.11 -18.34 2.59
C GLU A 489 -18.43 -18.09 4.08
N LYS A 490 -19.54 -18.65 4.60
CA LYS A 490 -19.85 -18.65 6.04
C LYS A 490 -18.77 -19.35 6.86
N ILE A 491 -18.27 -20.50 6.40
CA ILE A 491 -17.17 -21.24 7.05
C ILE A 491 -15.88 -20.42 7.04
N LYS A 492 -15.48 -19.85 5.89
CA LYS A 492 -14.30 -18.97 5.79
C LYS A 492 -14.41 -17.74 6.70
N PHE A 493 -15.57 -17.09 6.73
CA PHE A 493 -15.82 -15.96 7.62
C PHE A 493 -15.71 -16.37 9.11
N SER A 494 -16.19 -17.57 9.43
CA SER A 494 -16.09 -18.15 10.76
C SER A 494 -14.64 -18.46 11.13
N GLN A 495 -13.86 -19.10 10.26
CA GLN A 495 -12.43 -19.42 10.47
C GLN A 495 -11.54 -18.17 10.68
N ASN A 496 -11.95 -17.00 10.17
CA ASN A 496 -11.29 -15.73 10.42
C ASN A 496 -11.61 -15.11 11.80
N GLN A 497 -12.52 -15.69 12.59
CA GLN A 497 -12.76 -15.28 13.98
C GLN A 497 -11.80 -16.02 14.92
N LEU A 498 -11.45 -15.38 16.05
CA LEU A 498 -10.69 -15.99 17.14
C LEU A 498 -11.59 -16.15 18.39
N PRO A 499 -12.40 -17.22 18.49
CA PRO A 499 -13.17 -17.51 19.69
C PRO A 499 -12.29 -17.47 20.92
N THR A 500 -12.78 -16.90 22.01
CA THR A 500 -11.94 -16.65 23.19
C THR A 500 -12.63 -17.22 24.43
N VAL A 501 -11.89 -18.01 25.20
CA VAL A 501 -12.27 -18.35 26.58
C VAL A 501 -11.65 -17.33 27.52
N LYS A 502 -12.47 -16.71 28.37
CA LYS A 502 -12.04 -15.80 29.42
C LYS A 502 -12.59 -16.26 30.77
N ALA A 503 -11.75 -16.37 31.79
CA ALA A 503 -12.14 -16.66 33.17
C ALA A 503 -11.24 -15.92 34.17
N THR A 504 -11.68 -15.75 35.42
CA THR A 504 -10.80 -15.20 36.48
C THR A 504 -9.90 -16.29 37.06
N HIS A 505 -10.45 -17.48 37.35
CA HIS A 505 -9.70 -18.62 37.87
C HIS A 505 -9.99 -19.90 37.06
N VAL A 506 -9.04 -20.83 36.98
CA VAL A 506 -9.24 -22.16 36.39
C VAL A 506 -8.61 -23.22 37.30
N THR A 507 -9.32 -24.31 37.56
CA THR A 507 -8.93 -25.37 38.52
C THR A 507 -9.39 -26.76 38.03
N SER A 508 -8.47 -27.74 37.98
CA SER A 508 -8.78 -29.14 37.63
C SER A 508 -9.65 -29.31 36.37
N SER A 509 -9.44 -28.48 35.34
CA SER A 509 -10.36 -28.35 34.20
C SER A 509 -9.66 -28.50 32.85
N THR A 510 -10.43 -28.83 31.81
CA THR A 510 -9.98 -28.87 30.42
C THR A 510 -10.60 -27.72 29.66
N ILE A 511 -9.78 -26.86 29.05
CA ILE A 511 -10.23 -25.73 28.26
C ILE A 511 -9.59 -25.80 26.87
N ARG A 512 -10.41 -25.92 25.82
CA ARG A 512 -9.97 -25.89 24.42
C ARG A 512 -10.57 -24.68 23.70
N SER A 513 -9.75 -23.93 22.99
CA SER A 513 -10.18 -22.75 22.23
C SER A 513 -9.46 -22.67 20.90
N VAL A 514 -10.20 -22.53 19.80
CA VAL A 514 -9.58 -22.35 18.46
C VAL A 514 -8.88 -20.99 18.37
N GLY A 515 -9.39 -19.96 19.05
CA GLY A 515 -8.71 -18.69 19.23
C GLY A 515 -7.88 -18.66 20.52
N ASN A 516 -8.28 -17.83 21.49
CA ASN A 516 -7.45 -17.46 22.64
C ASN A 516 -7.98 -18.04 23.97
N ILE A 517 -7.08 -18.18 24.95
CA ILE A 517 -7.45 -18.45 26.36
C ILE A 517 -6.85 -17.34 27.22
N ILE A 518 -7.68 -16.68 28.04
CA ILE A 518 -7.30 -15.56 28.91
C ILE A 518 -7.75 -15.86 30.34
N ILE A 519 -6.79 -15.89 31.28
CA ILE A 519 -7.03 -16.14 32.70
C ILE A 519 -6.55 -14.93 33.50
N GLU A 520 -7.47 -14.19 34.13
CA GLU A 520 -7.18 -12.90 34.79
C GLU A 520 -6.49 -13.03 36.15
N ARG A 521 -6.50 -14.22 36.76
CA ARG A 521 -5.71 -14.53 37.94
C ARG A 521 -4.90 -15.81 37.74
N SER A 522 -5.42 -16.96 38.15
CA SER A 522 -4.62 -18.18 38.33
C SER A 522 -5.22 -19.42 37.69
N CYS A 523 -4.34 -20.32 37.25
CA CYS A 523 -4.66 -21.61 36.68
C CYS A 523 -3.96 -22.72 37.47
N TYR A 524 -4.71 -23.73 37.92
CA TYR A 524 -4.21 -24.83 38.74
C TYR A 524 -4.57 -26.20 38.15
N SER A 525 -3.58 -27.09 38.00
CA SER A 525 -3.74 -28.51 37.63
C SER A 525 -4.72 -28.74 36.46
N SER A 526 -4.61 -27.92 35.42
CA SER A 526 -5.59 -27.85 34.32
C SER A 526 -4.91 -28.03 32.96
N THR A 527 -5.69 -28.48 31.97
CA THR A 527 -5.25 -28.63 30.58
C THR A 527 -5.82 -27.48 29.76
N LEU A 528 -4.95 -26.68 29.14
CA LEU A 528 -5.34 -25.55 28.28
C LEU A 528 -4.81 -25.78 26.87
N GLU A 529 -5.69 -25.73 25.87
CA GLU A 529 -5.34 -25.89 24.45
C GLU A 529 -5.84 -24.71 23.62
N SER A 530 -4.93 -23.92 23.06
CA SER A 530 -5.26 -22.73 22.26
C SER A 530 -4.71 -22.81 20.84
N GLY A 531 -5.59 -22.65 19.84
CA GLY A 531 -5.22 -22.52 18.43
C GLY A 531 -4.56 -21.18 18.07
N ASN A 532 -4.43 -20.24 19.00
CA ASN A 532 -3.71 -18.97 18.81
C ASN A 532 -2.81 -18.60 19.99
N THR A 533 -3.34 -18.09 21.12
CA THR A 533 -2.56 -17.65 22.28
C THR A 533 -3.18 -17.96 23.64
N VAL A 534 -2.34 -18.27 24.64
CA VAL A 534 -2.73 -18.38 26.06
C VAL A 534 -2.10 -17.23 26.87
N SER A 535 -2.87 -16.63 27.77
CA SER A 535 -2.41 -15.58 28.68
C SER A 535 -2.91 -15.82 30.11
N VAL A 536 -1.99 -15.90 31.09
CA VAL A 536 -2.28 -16.05 32.52
C VAL A 536 -1.66 -14.88 33.28
N GLN A 537 -2.49 -14.01 33.85
CA GLN A 537 -2.05 -12.71 34.40
C GLN A 537 -1.38 -12.78 35.79
N LYS A 538 -1.63 -13.86 36.56
CA LYS A 538 -0.86 -14.19 37.76
C LYS A 538 -0.20 -15.56 37.58
N THR A 539 -0.69 -16.58 38.28
CA THR A 539 0.09 -17.80 38.53
C THR A 539 -0.50 -19.01 37.79
N LEU A 540 0.35 -19.76 37.09
CA LEU A 540 0.03 -21.05 36.46
C LEU A 540 0.83 -22.16 37.17
N VAL A 541 0.15 -23.10 37.83
CA VAL A 541 0.80 -24.20 38.58
C VAL A 541 0.15 -25.54 38.25
N GLY A 542 0.95 -26.51 37.80
CA GLY A 542 0.49 -27.84 37.43
C GLY A 542 -0.23 -27.91 36.09
N GLY A 543 -0.20 -29.09 35.47
CA GLY A 543 -0.93 -29.39 34.24
C GLY A 543 -0.18 -29.00 32.95
N PHE A 544 -0.95 -28.88 31.88
CA PHE A 544 -0.45 -28.88 30.50
C PHE A 544 -1.07 -27.74 29.69
N VAL A 545 -0.25 -26.74 29.33
CA VAL A 545 -0.70 -25.57 28.57
C VAL A 545 -0.07 -25.57 27.19
N THR A 546 -0.88 -25.81 26.16
CA THR A 546 -0.47 -25.78 24.75
C THR A 546 -1.09 -24.58 24.05
N ALA A 547 -0.26 -23.80 23.35
CA ALA A 547 -0.71 -22.75 22.44
C ALA A 547 -0.11 -22.96 21.05
N ARG A 548 -0.76 -22.42 20.01
CA ARG A 548 -0.16 -22.38 18.67
C ARG A 548 1.01 -21.40 18.60
N LYS A 549 0.78 -20.11 18.86
CA LYS A 549 1.75 -19.03 18.58
C LYS A 549 2.50 -18.53 19.81
N SER A 550 1.81 -18.30 20.92
CA SER A 550 2.49 -17.79 22.11
C SER A 550 1.76 -18.06 23.42
N ILE A 551 2.56 -18.19 24.48
CA ILE A 551 2.13 -18.30 25.88
C ILE A 551 2.70 -17.12 26.66
N TYR A 552 1.84 -16.43 27.40
CA TYR A 552 2.22 -15.39 28.36
C TYR A 552 1.81 -15.81 29.76
N VAL A 553 2.75 -15.82 30.70
CA VAL A 553 2.50 -16.12 32.10
C VAL A 553 3.24 -15.09 32.95
N ASN A 554 2.64 -14.62 34.04
CA ASN A 554 3.35 -13.77 34.99
C ASN A 554 4.23 -14.63 35.91
N GLU A 555 3.64 -15.63 36.58
CA GLU A 555 4.34 -16.59 37.44
C GLU A 555 4.06 -18.04 37.00
N LEU A 556 5.11 -18.82 36.69
CA LEU A 556 5.01 -20.22 36.24
C LEU A 556 5.60 -21.18 37.28
N GLY A 557 4.84 -22.22 37.63
CA GLY A 557 5.19 -23.17 38.67
C GLY A 557 5.04 -22.59 40.08
N ASN A 558 5.59 -23.27 41.09
CA ASN A 558 5.65 -22.80 42.47
C ASN A 558 6.93 -23.29 43.18
N LEU A 559 7.21 -22.74 44.36
CA LEU A 559 8.37 -23.15 45.18
C LEU A 559 8.32 -24.62 45.63
N SER A 560 7.14 -25.25 45.65
CA SER A 560 6.97 -26.67 45.92
C SER A 560 7.38 -27.58 44.74
N GLY A 561 7.75 -27.01 43.59
CA GLY A 561 8.22 -27.76 42.42
C GLY A 561 7.13 -28.61 41.76
N VAL A 562 5.86 -28.18 41.78
CA VAL A 562 4.79 -28.86 41.05
C VAL A 562 5.07 -28.81 39.55
N GLU A 563 5.20 -29.98 38.90
CA GLU A 563 5.54 -30.07 37.48
C GLU A 563 4.50 -29.33 36.63
N THR A 564 4.97 -28.29 35.93
CA THR A 564 4.12 -27.37 35.17
C THR A 564 4.68 -27.23 33.76
N SER A 565 3.88 -27.54 32.74
CA SER A 565 4.36 -27.62 31.36
C SER A 565 3.68 -26.61 30.43
N VAL A 566 4.50 -25.97 29.58
CA VAL A 566 4.10 -24.94 28.61
C VAL A 566 4.68 -25.27 27.23
N ARG A 567 3.80 -25.45 26.24
CA ARG A 567 4.12 -25.89 24.87
C ARG A 567 3.65 -24.88 23.83
N VAL A 568 4.53 -24.49 22.92
CA VAL A 568 4.18 -23.73 21.70
C VAL A 568 4.47 -24.58 20.48
N THR A 569 3.48 -24.77 19.60
CA THR A 569 3.60 -25.67 18.44
C THR A 569 4.15 -24.99 17.18
N GLU A 570 3.98 -23.68 17.02
CA GLU A 570 4.47 -22.93 15.85
C GLU A 570 5.98 -22.58 16.01
N PRO A 571 6.86 -22.91 15.05
CA PRO A 571 8.32 -22.72 15.20
C PRO A 571 8.80 -21.29 15.41
N LEU A 572 8.05 -20.30 14.92
CA LEU A 572 8.32 -18.86 15.12
C LEU A 572 7.67 -18.30 16.40
N GLY A 573 6.93 -19.15 17.12
CA GLY A 573 6.25 -18.79 18.36
C GLY A 573 7.19 -18.65 19.56
N PHE A 574 6.65 -18.11 20.66
CA PHE A 574 7.43 -17.85 21.87
C PHE A 574 6.63 -17.98 23.17
N ILE A 575 7.34 -18.26 24.25
CA ILE A 575 6.83 -18.31 25.62
C ILE A 575 7.50 -17.18 26.41
N ARG A 576 6.70 -16.36 27.09
CA ARG A 576 7.19 -15.27 27.97
C ARG A 576 6.72 -15.48 29.40
N VAL A 577 7.66 -15.48 30.35
CA VAL A 577 7.41 -15.69 31.78
C VAL A 577 8.18 -14.67 32.61
N LYS A 578 7.52 -13.92 33.50
CA LYS A 578 8.21 -12.92 34.36
C LYS A 578 8.91 -13.55 35.57
N LEU A 579 8.30 -14.55 36.19
CA LEU A 579 8.90 -15.36 37.25
C LEU A 579 8.64 -16.84 36.96
N ASN A 580 9.70 -17.63 36.82
CA ASN A 580 9.62 -19.05 36.58
C ASN A 580 10.25 -19.81 37.75
N HIS A 581 9.50 -20.70 38.38
CA HIS A 581 9.97 -21.56 39.47
C HIS A 581 10.64 -22.84 38.97
N ILE A 582 11.13 -23.64 39.92
CA ILE A 582 11.74 -24.95 39.66
C ILE A 582 10.72 -25.95 39.08
N ASN A 583 11.23 -26.98 38.41
CA ASN A 583 10.47 -28.10 37.85
C ASN A 583 9.47 -27.75 36.74
N THR A 584 9.66 -26.61 36.06
CA THR A 584 8.86 -26.23 34.89
C THR A 584 9.44 -26.83 33.60
N LEU A 585 8.58 -27.13 32.63
CA LEU A 585 8.95 -27.68 31.31
C LEU A 585 8.46 -26.75 30.19
N PHE A 586 9.41 -26.21 29.43
CA PHE A 586 9.17 -25.46 28.20
C PHE A 586 9.36 -26.36 26.97
N GLU A 587 8.44 -26.29 26.01
CA GLU A 587 8.56 -26.97 24.72
C GLU A 587 8.18 -26.04 23.57
N ILE A 588 9.06 -25.87 22.57
CA ILE A 588 8.75 -25.09 21.36
C ILE A 588 9.14 -25.92 20.13
N ALA A 589 8.17 -26.23 19.27
CA ALA A 589 8.34 -27.06 18.06
C ALA A 589 9.20 -28.32 18.31
N GLY A 590 8.92 -29.04 19.41
CA GLY A 590 9.63 -30.25 19.83
C GLY A 590 10.94 -30.03 20.62
N ARG A 591 11.50 -28.82 20.67
CA ARG A 591 12.68 -28.49 21.49
C ARG A 591 12.26 -28.30 22.95
N ARG A 592 12.77 -29.14 23.86
CA ARG A 592 12.42 -29.14 25.29
C ARG A 592 13.51 -28.55 26.17
N ARG A 593 13.11 -27.76 27.18
CA ARG A 593 13.97 -27.24 28.27
C ARG A 593 13.23 -27.42 29.60
N ARG A 594 13.81 -28.20 30.53
CA ARG A 594 13.35 -28.27 31.92
C ARG A 594 14.14 -27.29 32.77
N THR A 595 13.50 -26.63 33.73
CA THR A 595 14.15 -25.63 34.60
C THR A 595 14.34 -26.19 36.01
N TYR A 596 15.55 -26.05 36.54
CA TYR A 596 15.94 -26.58 37.86
C TYR A 596 16.13 -25.49 38.93
N ASN A 597 16.26 -24.23 38.50
CA ASN A 597 16.41 -23.05 39.36
C ASN A 597 15.26 -22.06 39.09
N THR A 598 15.02 -21.15 40.03
CA THR A 598 14.09 -20.03 39.81
C THR A 598 14.73 -18.97 38.91
N GLU A 599 14.07 -18.61 37.82
CA GLU A 599 14.52 -17.68 36.78
C GLU A 599 13.53 -16.50 36.64
N ARG A 600 13.99 -15.37 36.09
CA ARG A 600 13.17 -14.15 35.89
C ARG A 600 13.22 -13.67 34.43
N ASP A 601 12.14 -13.03 34.00
CA ASP A 601 11.93 -12.43 32.67
C ASP A 601 12.39 -13.29 31.48
N ILE A 602 12.10 -14.59 31.55
CA ILE A 602 12.32 -15.54 30.46
C ILE A 602 11.53 -15.12 29.22
N ARG A 603 12.23 -15.01 28.10
CA ARG A 603 11.67 -15.17 26.75
C ARG A 603 12.32 -16.39 26.11
N TYR A 604 11.51 -17.39 25.76
CA TYR A 604 11.96 -18.62 25.09
C TYR A 604 11.28 -18.69 23.72
N GLY A 605 12.06 -18.82 22.65
CA GLY A 605 11.55 -18.82 21.27
C GLY A 605 11.31 -17.42 20.66
N GLY A 606 10.93 -17.44 19.37
CA GLY A 606 11.01 -16.29 18.47
C GLY A 606 12.44 -16.05 17.94
N VAL A 607 12.55 -15.25 16.88
CA VAL A 607 13.86 -14.77 16.38
C VAL A 607 14.40 -13.74 17.37
N SER A 608 15.64 -13.93 17.81
CA SER A 608 16.41 -12.90 18.53
C SER A 608 16.83 -11.82 17.54
N HIS A 609 16.17 -10.65 17.63
CA HIS A 609 16.75 -9.40 17.18
C HIS A 609 17.44 -8.76 18.39
N ASP A 610 18.59 -9.33 18.73
CA ASP A 610 19.64 -8.79 19.60
C ASP A 610 20.90 -8.63 18.72
#